data_AF-A0A7S0X2S3-F1
#
_entry.id   AF-A0A7S0X2S3-F1
#
_cell.length_a   1.000
_cell.length_b   1.000
_cell.length_c   1.000
_cell.angle_alpha   90.00
_cell.angle_beta   90.00
_cell.angle_gamma   90.00
#
_symmetry.space_group_name_H-M   'P 1'
#
loop_
_entity.id
_entity.type
_entity.pdbx_description
1 polymer ?
#
loop_
_entity_poly.entity_id
_entity_poly.type
_entity_poly.pdbx_seq_one_letter_code
_entity_poly.pdbx_strand_id
1 'polypeptide(L)'
;MSALRQRKQSSSPAPPSTMTRADAGAGNTVQKGKKNHVPSWKDWLPILALAGVAAMVLAGSYMRYGPNVLFGQGWRDLRMTSAQWQAHLTSHTGGSGGRALVFIGGPHRGGTTYIWRNFKLHPEVSGFGDAFETGSDNSEGIFMQDVYTKMGIGQEFMEFMKPETARSGVKQTGLGRYALGPEADVHWTETHEKVTEHSQARLLNRFGGYWNISKSVLVEKSPPNAILSRFFQATYNLGNKGRWTDTPDDGFGGGTSVARFIFVSRHPIANALAQQALEEVKFVHVQALVENWVALHEYMRQDADRLQFVEWVTLEGFVDNQATELAKLWKLAGLGGGDVTGLEDTAAKLVAASAEQPKADFNKKYRDGWCGAVASRESARMAADAIVERFSDRVAALGLPYDLDWCKGWSAPA
;
A
#
# COMPACT_ATOMS: atom_id res chain seq x y z
N MET A 1 10.71 11.24 54.02
CA MET A 1 10.58 12.61 53.47
C MET A 1 9.68 12.49 52.23
N SER A 2 8.36 12.48 52.37
CA SER A 2 7.47 13.66 52.44
C SER A 2 7.76 14.72 51.39
N ALA A 3 7.04 14.66 50.27
CA ALA A 3 6.48 15.82 49.55
C ALA A 3 5.57 15.28 48.43
N LEU A 4 4.27 15.15 48.67
CA LEU A 4 3.23 16.17 48.43
C LEU A 4 2.81 16.29 46.95
N ARG A 5 1.77 15.51 46.63
CA ARG A 5 0.58 15.87 45.86
C ARG A 5 0.50 17.35 45.45
N GLN A 6 0.39 17.60 44.14
CA GLN A 6 -0.48 18.66 43.65
C GLN A 6 -1.55 18.08 42.72
N ARG A 7 -2.76 18.11 43.26
CA ARG A 7 -4.04 17.76 42.69
C ARG A 7 -4.42 18.89 41.73
N LYS A 8 -4.40 18.67 40.41
CA LYS A 8 -5.01 19.61 39.46
C LYS A 8 -6.52 19.61 39.70
N GLN A 9 -7.01 20.74 40.17
CA GLN A 9 -8.43 21.02 40.41
C GLN A 9 -9.21 20.96 39.10
N SER A 10 -10.33 20.25 39.17
CA SER A 10 -11.42 20.27 38.20
C SER A 10 -12.00 21.68 38.10
N SER A 11 -11.94 22.28 36.91
CA SER A 11 -12.75 23.44 36.58
C SER A 11 -14.22 23.01 36.45
N SER A 12 -15.04 23.45 37.40
CA SER A 12 -16.50 23.34 37.36
C SER A 12 -17.08 24.02 36.11
N PRO A 13 -18.24 23.54 35.60
CA PRO A 13 -18.93 24.16 34.49
C PRO A 13 -19.47 25.53 34.88
N ALA A 14 -19.36 26.49 33.95
CA ALA A 14 -19.92 27.82 34.09
C ALA A 14 -21.45 27.74 34.28
N PRO A 15 -22.04 28.57 35.16
CA PRO A 15 -23.48 28.66 35.31
C PRO A 15 -24.12 29.26 34.04
N PRO A 16 -25.35 28.87 33.70
CA PRO A 16 -26.08 29.48 32.59
C PRO A 16 -26.32 30.96 32.91
N SER A 17 -25.96 31.82 31.96
CA SER A 17 -26.22 33.24 32.00
C SER A 17 -27.72 33.50 32.13
N THR A 18 -28.09 34.07 33.27
CA THR A 18 -29.39 34.70 33.55
C THR A 18 -29.67 35.77 32.49
N MET A 19 -30.58 35.46 31.57
CA MET A 19 -31.16 36.44 30.66
C MET A 19 -32.03 37.41 31.45
N THR A 20 -31.66 38.68 31.35
CA THR A 20 -32.38 39.85 31.81
C THR A 20 -33.75 39.94 31.16
N ARG A 21 -34.74 40.04 32.04
CA ARG A 21 -36.14 40.37 31.78
C ARG A 21 -36.24 41.88 31.55
N ALA A 22 -36.58 42.30 30.34
CA ALA A 22 -37.06 43.65 30.06
C ALA A 22 -38.00 43.64 28.84
N ASP A 23 -39.07 44.42 29.00
CA ASP A 23 -39.92 45.02 27.99
C ASP A 23 -41.02 44.17 27.35
N ALA A 24 -42.12 44.13 28.12
CA ALA A 24 -43.47 43.94 27.65
C ALA A 24 -43.88 45.10 26.69
N GLY A 25 -43.58 44.94 25.41
CA GLY A 25 -44.20 45.69 24.32
C GLY A 25 -45.35 44.87 23.73
N ALA A 26 -46.57 45.15 24.16
CA ALA A 26 -47.80 44.56 23.60
C ALA A 26 -48.06 45.11 22.19
N GLY A 27 -47.40 44.54 21.19
CA GLY A 27 -47.69 44.72 19.77
C GLY A 27 -48.55 43.56 19.25
N ASN A 28 -49.86 43.75 19.21
CA ASN A 28 -50.82 42.85 18.55
C ASN A 28 -50.55 42.84 17.04
N THR A 29 -49.55 42.10 16.60
CA THR A 29 -49.31 41.85 15.18
C THR A 29 -50.18 40.68 14.79
N VAL A 30 -51.31 40.97 14.14
CA VAL A 30 -52.20 39.98 13.52
C VAL A 30 -51.34 39.02 12.69
N GLN A 31 -51.15 37.79 13.18
CA GLN A 31 -50.61 36.71 12.38
C GLN A 31 -51.62 36.43 11.28
N LYS A 32 -51.47 37.11 10.13
CA LYS A 32 -52.13 36.72 8.88
C LYS A 32 -51.79 35.25 8.65
N GLY A 33 -52.80 34.38 8.75
CA GLY A 33 -52.65 32.95 8.59
C GLY A 33 -51.83 32.65 7.34
N LYS A 34 -50.63 32.11 7.53
CA LYS A 34 -49.83 31.57 6.42
C LYS A 34 -50.69 30.49 5.79
N LYS A 35 -51.22 30.77 4.59
CA LYS A 35 -51.88 29.76 3.77
C LYS A 35 -50.88 28.62 3.62
N ASN A 36 -51.24 27.42 4.07
CA ASN A 36 -50.44 26.22 3.87
C ASN A 36 -50.23 26.04 2.37
N HIS A 37 -49.05 26.40 1.88
CA HIS A 37 -48.70 26.19 0.50
C HIS A 37 -48.45 24.70 0.33
N VAL A 38 -49.37 24.00 -0.32
CA VAL A 38 -49.16 22.61 -0.74
C VAL A 38 -48.23 22.67 -1.95
N PRO A 39 -47.03 22.05 -1.89
CA PRO A 39 -46.09 22.05 -3.00
C PRO A 39 -46.75 21.50 -4.27
N SER A 40 -46.57 22.19 -5.39
CA SER A 40 -46.93 21.71 -6.71
C SER A 40 -45.99 20.57 -7.14
N TRP A 41 -46.43 19.70 -8.05
CA TRP A 41 -45.56 18.67 -8.63
C TRP A 41 -44.29 19.26 -9.28
N LYS A 42 -44.36 20.50 -9.76
CA LYS A 42 -43.20 21.23 -10.32
C LYS A 42 -42.14 21.52 -9.26
N ASP A 43 -42.53 21.68 -8.01
CA ASP A 43 -41.61 21.91 -6.88
C ASP A 43 -40.82 20.63 -6.53
N TRP A 44 -41.31 19.45 -6.98
CA TRP A 44 -40.64 18.16 -6.81
C TRP A 44 -39.66 17.81 -7.94
N LEU A 45 -39.80 18.41 -9.13
CA LEU A 45 -38.93 18.10 -10.28
C LEU A 45 -37.43 18.25 -9.97
N PRO A 46 -36.94 19.32 -9.31
CA PRO A 46 -35.52 19.45 -8.99
C PRO A 46 -35.05 18.39 -7.99
N ILE A 47 -35.90 17.99 -7.05
CA ILE A 47 -35.60 16.97 -6.04
C ILE A 47 -35.48 15.60 -6.72
N LEU A 48 -36.41 15.25 -7.61
CA LEU A 48 -36.37 14.01 -8.36
C LEU A 48 -35.16 13.96 -9.31
N ALA A 49 -34.83 15.08 -9.96
CA ALA A 49 -33.63 15.18 -10.80
C ALA A 49 -32.35 14.96 -9.97
N LEU A 50 -32.23 15.61 -8.81
CA LEU A 50 -31.10 15.42 -7.90
C LEU A 50 -31.02 13.98 -7.38
N ALA A 51 -32.15 13.38 -7.01
CA ALA A 51 -32.22 11.98 -6.59
C ALA A 51 -31.80 11.02 -7.72
N GLY A 52 -32.21 11.30 -8.96
CA GLY A 52 -31.79 10.56 -10.14
C GLY A 52 -30.28 10.63 -10.37
N VAL A 53 -29.68 11.83 -10.27
CA VAL A 53 -28.23 12.01 -10.35
C VAL A 53 -27.51 11.25 -9.23
N ALA A 54 -27.98 11.38 -7.99
CA ALA A 54 -27.42 10.65 -6.85
C ALA A 54 -27.50 9.14 -7.04
N ALA A 55 -28.62 8.62 -7.54
CA ALA A 55 -28.80 7.20 -7.83
C ALA A 55 -27.86 6.71 -8.95
N MET A 56 -27.66 7.50 -10.02
CA MET A 56 -26.72 7.18 -11.10
C MET A 56 -25.27 7.16 -10.59
N VAL A 57 -24.88 8.14 -9.78
CA VAL A 57 -23.54 8.20 -9.16
C VAL A 57 -23.33 7.00 -8.23
N LEU A 58 -24.33 6.67 -7.42
CA LEU A 58 -24.28 5.52 -6.51
C LEU A 58 -24.21 4.20 -7.29
N ALA A 59 -25.01 4.03 -8.34
CA ALA A 59 -24.98 2.86 -9.19
C ALA A 59 -23.62 2.71 -9.90
N GLY A 60 -23.09 3.80 -10.47
CA GLY A 60 -21.76 3.79 -11.07
C GLY A 60 -20.66 3.45 -10.06
N SER A 61 -20.76 3.99 -8.86
CA SER A 61 -19.83 3.68 -7.75
C SER A 61 -19.93 2.23 -7.32
N TYR A 62 -21.14 1.68 -7.18
CA TYR A 62 -21.37 0.28 -6.84
C TYR A 62 -20.87 -0.66 -7.95
N MET A 63 -21.13 -0.35 -9.22
CA MET A 63 -20.64 -1.16 -10.35
C MET A 63 -19.11 -1.18 -10.43
N ARG A 64 -18.43 -0.15 -9.91
CA ARG A 64 -16.96 -0.09 -9.88
C ARG A 64 -16.34 -0.68 -8.61
N TYR A 65 -16.89 -0.35 -7.44
CA TYR A 65 -16.29 -0.63 -6.13
C TYR A 65 -17.09 -1.64 -5.29
N GLY A 66 -18.15 -2.19 -5.87
CA GLY A 66 -18.98 -3.21 -5.27
C GLY A 66 -19.70 -2.78 -3.99
N PRO A 67 -20.02 -3.76 -3.12
CA PRO A 67 -20.77 -3.51 -1.90
C PRO A 67 -20.08 -2.61 -0.87
N ASN A 68 -18.76 -2.38 -0.99
CA ASN A 68 -18.02 -1.50 -0.08
C ASN A 68 -18.57 -0.07 -0.04
N VAL A 69 -19.15 0.40 -1.16
CA VAL A 69 -19.79 1.73 -1.25
C VAL A 69 -20.97 1.87 -0.28
N LEU A 70 -21.69 0.77 -0.02
CA LEU A 70 -22.90 0.77 0.79
C LEU A 70 -22.62 0.37 2.24
N PHE A 71 -21.73 -0.60 2.45
CA PHE A 71 -21.55 -1.23 3.76
C PHE A 71 -20.27 -0.78 4.49
N GLY A 72 -19.40 0.00 3.84
CA GLY A 72 -18.12 0.45 4.38
C GLY A 72 -17.11 -0.68 4.56
N GLN A 73 -15.83 -0.36 4.82
CA GLN A 73 -14.73 -1.34 4.73
C GLN A 73 -14.84 -2.58 5.65
N GLY A 74 -15.69 -2.54 6.69
CA GLY A 74 -15.84 -3.64 7.66
C GLY A 74 -16.84 -4.73 7.32
N TRP A 75 -17.54 -4.64 6.20
CA TRP A 75 -18.61 -5.60 5.89
C TRP A 75 -18.10 -7.02 5.60
N ARG A 76 -16.83 -7.16 5.19
CA ARG A 76 -16.16 -8.46 4.98
C ARG A 76 -15.26 -8.88 6.13
N ASP A 77 -15.18 -8.12 7.21
CA ASP A 77 -14.30 -8.45 8.32
C ASP A 77 -14.67 -9.82 8.89
N LEU A 78 -13.68 -10.71 8.91
CA LEU A 78 -13.80 -11.93 9.69
C LEU A 78 -13.81 -11.57 11.19
N ARG A 79 -14.22 -12.53 12.02
CA ARG A 79 -14.29 -12.35 13.49
C ARG A 79 -13.43 -13.37 14.21
N MET A 80 -12.22 -13.59 13.70
CA MET A 80 -11.25 -14.49 14.31
C MET A 80 -10.34 -13.73 15.27
N THR A 81 -10.05 -14.33 16.42
CA THR A 81 -9.04 -13.83 17.36
C THR A 81 -7.63 -14.08 16.81
N SER A 82 -6.62 -13.44 17.39
CA SER A 82 -5.21 -13.71 17.09
C SER A 82 -4.88 -15.20 17.24
N ALA A 83 -5.31 -15.83 18.34
CA ALA A 83 -5.09 -17.25 18.58
C ALA A 83 -5.77 -18.16 17.52
N GLN A 84 -6.99 -17.82 17.08
CA GLN A 84 -7.68 -18.56 16.01
C GLN A 84 -6.95 -18.42 14.68
N TRP A 85 -6.46 -17.23 14.36
CA TRP A 85 -5.64 -16.99 13.18
C TRP A 85 -4.32 -17.76 13.23
N GLN A 86 -3.62 -17.76 14.36
CA GLN A 86 -2.39 -18.54 14.52
C GLN A 86 -2.65 -20.02 14.34
N ALA A 87 -3.71 -20.56 14.96
CA ALA A 87 -4.11 -21.95 14.75
C ALA A 87 -4.41 -22.23 13.26
N HIS A 88 -5.11 -21.32 12.58
CA HIS A 88 -5.42 -21.45 11.16
C HIS A 88 -4.16 -21.42 10.28
N LEU A 89 -3.24 -20.48 10.51
CA LEU A 89 -2.01 -20.34 9.74
C LEU A 89 -1.01 -21.47 10.00
N THR A 90 -0.97 -22.03 11.22
CA THR A 90 -0.06 -23.13 11.58
C THR A 90 -0.65 -24.52 11.34
N SER A 91 -1.98 -24.64 11.18
CA SER A 91 -2.64 -25.91 10.90
C SER A 91 -2.14 -26.50 9.57
N HIS A 92 -1.64 -27.73 9.63
CA HIS A 92 -1.12 -28.45 8.48
C HIS A 92 -2.30 -29.03 7.69
N THR A 93 -2.72 -28.35 6.64
CA THR A 93 -3.65 -28.93 5.66
C THR A 93 -2.86 -29.54 4.51
N GLY A 94 -2.58 -30.85 4.57
CA GLY A 94 -2.29 -31.62 3.35
C GLY A 94 -0.82 -31.80 2.90
N GLY A 95 0.17 -31.58 3.77
CA GLY A 95 1.55 -32.04 3.52
C GLY A 95 2.60 -30.92 3.56
N SER A 96 3.44 -30.97 4.60
CA SER A 96 4.76 -30.35 4.78
C SER A 96 4.92 -28.87 5.21
N GLY A 97 3.87 -28.11 5.48
CA GLY A 97 4.04 -26.81 6.18
C GLY A 97 2.75 -26.09 6.52
N GLY A 98 2.79 -25.16 7.48
CA GLY A 98 1.72 -24.20 7.69
C GLY A 98 1.52 -23.28 6.48
N ARG A 99 0.48 -22.43 6.53
CA ARG A 99 0.17 -21.44 5.50
C ARG A 99 1.23 -20.35 5.41
N ALA A 100 1.37 -19.78 4.22
CA ALA A 100 2.21 -18.63 3.94
C ALA A 100 1.40 -17.34 3.81
N LEU A 101 1.87 -16.27 4.46
CA LEU A 101 1.45 -14.90 4.19
C LEU A 101 2.55 -14.24 3.36
N VAL A 102 2.27 -13.96 2.09
CA VAL A 102 3.23 -13.36 1.16
C VAL A 102 2.88 -11.88 0.97
N PHE A 103 3.87 -11.00 1.17
CA PHE A 103 3.73 -9.56 0.97
C PHE A 103 4.60 -9.13 -0.21
N ILE A 104 3.97 -8.58 -1.24
CA ILE A 104 4.66 -8.03 -2.42
C ILE A 104 4.76 -6.51 -2.26
N GLY A 105 5.97 -6.03 -2.01
CA GLY A 105 6.29 -4.61 -1.80
C GLY A 105 7.34 -4.11 -2.78
N GLY A 106 7.50 -2.79 -2.87
CA GLY A 106 8.48 -2.13 -3.73
C GLY A 106 8.05 -0.71 -4.09
N PRO A 107 8.68 -0.04 -5.07
CA PRO A 107 8.25 1.29 -5.47
C PRO A 107 6.91 1.22 -6.22
N HIS A 108 6.06 2.24 -6.09
CA HIS A 108 4.91 2.37 -6.98
C HIS A 108 5.42 2.39 -8.43
N ARG A 109 4.70 1.71 -9.35
CA ARG A 109 5.13 1.52 -10.75
C ARG A 109 6.43 0.69 -10.91
N GLY A 110 6.83 -0.02 -9.86
CA GLY A 110 7.95 -0.96 -9.86
C GLY A 110 7.63 -2.30 -10.51
N GLY A 111 6.35 -2.62 -10.76
CA GLY A 111 5.94 -3.91 -11.33
C GLY A 111 5.24 -4.85 -10.35
N THR A 112 5.00 -4.40 -9.11
CA THR A 112 4.31 -5.19 -8.06
C THR A 112 3.00 -5.81 -8.52
N THR A 113 2.14 -5.05 -9.24
CA THR A 113 0.88 -5.58 -9.78
C THR A 113 1.09 -6.68 -10.81
N TYR A 114 2.08 -6.52 -11.71
CA TYR A 114 2.37 -7.52 -12.75
C TYR A 114 2.88 -8.82 -12.12
N ILE A 115 3.81 -8.71 -11.16
CA ILE A 115 4.33 -9.86 -10.43
C ILE A 115 3.23 -10.52 -9.59
N TRP A 116 2.40 -9.73 -8.89
CA TRP A 116 1.28 -10.26 -8.10
C TRP A 116 0.26 -11.05 -8.93
N ARG A 117 -0.10 -10.56 -10.12
CA ARG A 117 -1.01 -11.28 -11.03
C ARG A 117 -0.43 -12.62 -11.48
N ASN A 118 0.85 -12.64 -11.84
CA ASN A 118 1.53 -13.86 -12.23
C ASN A 118 1.74 -14.83 -11.06
N PHE A 119 2.06 -14.32 -9.88
CA PHE A 119 2.18 -15.10 -8.65
C PHE A 119 0.90 -15.85 -8.31
N LYS A 120 -0.26 -15.22 -8.53
CA LYS A 120 -1.60 -15.81 -8.35
C LYS A 120 -1.98 -16.89 -9.36
N LEU A 121 -1.19 -17.13 -10.41
CA LEU A 121 -1.50 -18.21 -11.36
C LEU A 121 -1.44 -19.60 -10.72
N HIS A 122 -0.70 -19.76 -9.62
CA HIS A 122 -0.64 -21.03 -8.92
C HIS A 122 -1.98 -21.35 -8.22
N PRO A 123 -2.52 -22.57 -8.36
CA PRO A 123 -3.84 -22.93 -7.84
C PRO A 123 -3.93 -22.82 -6.30
N GLU A 124 -2.79 -22.89 -5.61
CA GLU A 124 -2.70 -22.78 -4.15
C GLU A 124 -2.43 -21.37 -3.62
N VAL A 125 -2.42 -20.36 -4.50
CA VAL A 125 -2.24 -18.95 -4.13
C VAL A 125 -3.58 -18.23 -4.17
N SER A 126 -3.98 -17.66 -3.04
CA SER A 126 -5.08 -16.72 -2.95
C SER A 126 -4.56 -15.30 -2.77
N GLY A 127 -4.79 -14.42 -3.75
CA GLY A 127 -4.64 -12.98 -3.56
C GLY A 127 -5.99 -12.28 -3.47
N PHE A 128 -5.98 -10.98 -3.19
CA PHE A 128 -7.20 -10.18 -3.24
C PHE A 128 -7.90 -10.25 -4.61
N GLY A 129 -9.20 -10.03 -4.59
CA GLY A 129 -10.05 -9.97 -5.77
C GLY A 129 -9.75 -8.78 -6.69
N ASP A 130 -10.63 -8.56 -7.67
CA ASP A 130 -10.58 -7.36 -8.51
C ASP A 130 -11.10 -6.09 -7.81
N ALA A 131 -11.18 -4.97 -8.53
CA ALA A 131 -11.66 -3.70 -7.98
C ALA A 131 -13.12 -3.76 -7.51
N PHE A 132 -13.97 -4.57 -8.16
CA PHE A 132 -15.36 -4.74 -7.76
C PHE A 132 -15.46 -5.56 -6.47
N GLU A 133 -14.69 -6.65 -6.37
CA GLU A 133 -14.68 -7.51 -5.20
C GLU A 133 -14.07 -6.82 -3.97
N THR A 134 -13.03 -6.02 -4.19
CA THR A 134 -12.27 -5.37 -3.10
C THR A 134 -12.76 -3.97 -2.77
N GLY A 135 -13.42 -3.29 -3.70
CA GLY A 135 -13.75 -1.87 -3.60
C GLY A 135 -12.54 -0.94 -3.60
N SER A 136 -11.38 -1.42 -4.05
CA SER A 136 -10.14 -0.68 -4.08
C SER A 136 -9.50 -0.79 -5.46
N ASP A 137 -9.17 0.35 -6.06
CA ASP A 137 -8.39 0.36 -7.28
C ASP A 137 -7.01 -0.30 -7.01
N ASN A 138 -6.59 -1.18 -7.93
CA ASN A 138 -5.38 -2.00 -7.84
C ASN A 138 -5.35 -3.06 -6.72
N SER A 139 -6.44 -3.24 -5.95
CA SER A 139 -6.55 -4.25 -4.90
C SER A 139 -5.36 -4.22 -3.94
N GLU A 140 -5.02 -3.04 -3.41
CA GLU A 140 -3.91 -2.88 -2.46
C GLU A 140 -4.40 -2.98 -1.01
N GLY A 141 -3.76 -3.84 -0.21
CA GLY A 141 -4.16 -4.13 1.17
C GLY A 141 -4.04 -2.93 2.10
N ILE A 142 -3.13 -2.00 1.81
CA ILE A 142 -2.98 -0.75 2.56
C ILE A 142 -4.28 0.07 2.63
N PHE A 143 -5.16 -0.04 1.61
CA PHE A 143 -6.45 0.64 1.60
C PHE A 143 -7.56 -0.13 2.29
N MET A 144 -7.38 -1.42 2.59
CA MET A 144 -8.38 -2.30 3.20
C MET A 144 -8.27 -2.34 4.73
N GLN A 145 -7.32 -1.63 5.32
CA GLN A 145 -6.99 -1.68 6.74
C GLN A 145 -6.81 -0.29 7.34
N ASP A 146 -6.79 -0.23 8.67
CA ASP A 146 -6.68 0.97 9.49
C ASP A 146 -5.77 0.80 10.72
N VAL A 147 -4.87 -0.18 10.70
CA VAL A 147 -3.86 -0.46 11.72
C VAL A 147 -2.60 0.38 11.52
N TYR A 148 -2.11 0.50 10.29
CA TYR A 148 -0.93 1.28 9.95
C TYR A 148 -1.25 2.42 8.97
N THR A 149 -0.38 3.43 8.97
CA THR A 149 -0.54 4.63 8.15
C THR A 149 -0.48 4.31 6.65
N LYS A 150 -1.24 5.06 5.85
CA LYS A 150 -1.17 5.00 4.39
C LYS A 150 0.00 5.81 3.82
N MET A 151 0.85 6.39 4.69
CA MET A 151 2.03 7.18 4.32
C MET A 151 1.71 8.31 3.33
N GLY A 152 0.57 8.98 3.52
CA GLY A 152 0.07 10.05 2.65
C GLY A 152 -0.61 9.58 1.37
N ILE A 153 -0.61 8.28 1.07
CA ILE A 153 -1.17 7.74 -0.17
C ILE A 153 -2.70 7.76 -0.13
N GLY A 154 -3.31 8.24 -1.21
CA GLY A 154 -4.75 8.46 -1.33
C GLY A 154 -5.23 9.76 -0.70
N GLN A 155 -4.34 10.59 -0.16
CA GLN A 155 -4.65 11.91 0.40
C GLN A 155 -4.28 13.06 -0.54
N GLU A 156 -3.68 12.77 -1.70
CA GLU A 156 -3.11 13.75 -2.63
C GLU A 156 -4.16 14.75 -3.12
N PHE A 157 -5.37 14.28 -3.42
CA PHE A 157 -6.47 15.14 -3.87
C PHE A 157 -6.96 16.09 -2.75
N MET A 158 -7.02 15.60 -1.51
CA MET A 158 -7.45 16.45 -0.39
C MET A 158 -6.40 17.51 -0.03
N GLU A 159 -5.12 17.21 -0.24
CA GLU A 159 -4.03 18.17 -0.06
C GLU A 159 -4.01 19.23 -1.17
N PHE A 160 -4.29 18.84 -2.41
CA PHE A 160 -4.42 19.78 -3.54
C PHE A 160 -5.56 20.79 -3.32
N MET A 161 -6.66 20.36 -2.69
CA MET A 161 -7.84 21.20 -2.44
C MET A 161 -7.70 22.12 -1.21
N LYS A 162 -6.59 22.07 -0.45
CA LYS A 162 -6.35 22.92 0.72
C LYS A 162 -5.20 23.92 0.45
N PRO A 163 -5.51 25.16 0.03
CA PRO A 163 -4.50 26.17 -0.33
C PRO A 163 -3.56 26.54 0.83
N GLU A 164 -4.04 26.42 2.07
CA GLU A 164 -3.30 26.84 3.27
C GLU A 164 -2.20 25.84 3.66
N THR A 165 -2.42 24.53 3.46
CA THR A 165 -1.41 23.49 3.72
C THR A 165 -0.34 23.42 2.63
N ALA A 166 -0.62 23.93 1.43
CA ALA A 166 0.39 24.05 0.37
C ALA A 166 1.52 25.04 0.73
N ARG A 167 1.29 25.95 1.69
CA ARG A 167 2.29 26.93 2.16
C ARG A 167 3.03 26.51 3.43
N SER A 168 2.47 25.60 4.24
CA SER A 168 3.08 25.17 5.52
C SER A 168 3.83 23.84 5.37
N GLY A 169 4.86 23.82 4.53
CA GLY A 169 5.76 22.67 4.38
C GLY A 169 5.09 21.48 3.69
N VAL A 170 5.55 21.17 2.47
CA VAL A 170 5.10 19.98 1.74
C VAL A 170 5.33 18.77 2.65
N LYS A 171 4.26 18.08 3.05
CA LYS A 171 4.41 16.78 3.72
C LYS A 171 5.32 15.92 2.84
N GLN A 172 6.41 15.43 3.40
CA GLN A 172 7.40 14.60 2.71
C GLN A 172 6.89 13.17 2.52
N THR A 173 5.58 12.98 2.35
CA THR A 173 4.90 11.68 2.25
C THR A 173 3.85 11.75 1.14
N GLY A 174 3.34 10.60 0.68
CA GLY A 174 2.39 10.50 -0.42
C GLY A 174 2.96 9.78 -1.63
N LEU A 175 2.16 9.63 -2.68
CA LEU A 175 2.58 8.92 -3.88
C LEU A 175 3.87 9.53 -4.48
N GLY A 176 4.92 8.72 -4.55
CA GLY A 176 6.26 9.12 -5.01
C GLY A 176 7.17 9.77 -3.96
N ARG A 177 6.71 9.96 -2.72
CA ARG A 177 7.53 10.50 -1.60
C ARG A 177 7.36 9.77 -0.27
N TYR A 178 6.56 8.71 -0.22
CA TYR A 178 6.19 8.03 1.01
C TYR A 178 7.38 7.48 1.84
N ALA A 179 8.56 7.28 1.25
CA ALA A 179 9.76 6.86 1.95
C ALA A 179 10.65 8.03 2.45
N LEU A 180 10.27 9.28 2.14
CA LEU A 180 11.04 10.49 2.48
C LEU A 180 10.58 11.18 3.78
N GLY A 181 9.53 10.65 4.41
CA GLY A 181 9.09 11.14 5.71
C GLY A 181 10.11 10.83 6.82
N PRO A 182 9.94 11.42 8.01
CA PRO A 182 10.72 11.04 9.19
C PRO A 182 10.65 9.52 9.39
N GLU A 183 11.79 8.88 9.68
CA GLU A 183 11.90 7.41 9.78
C GLU A 183 10.83 6.80 10.70
N ALA A 184 10.60 7.42 11.87
CA ALA A 184 9.58 6.97 12.83
C ALA A 184 8.14 6.96 12.27
N ASP A 185 7.85 7.78 11.24
CA ASP A 185 6.53 7.89 10.63
C ASP A 185 6.33 6.93 9.45
N VAL A 186 7.42 6.48 8.81
CA VAL A 186 7.36 5.73 7.53
C VAL A 186 7.93 4.33 7.63
N HIS A 187 8.95 4.08 8.46
CA HIS A 187 9.63 2.80 8.59
C HIS A 187 9.33 2.17 9.94
N TRP A 188 8.25 1.38 10.02
CA TRP A 188 7.90 0.66 11.24
C TRP A 188 8.57 -0.70 11.27
N THR A 189 9.16 -1.02 12.42
CA THR A 189 9.90 -2.27 12.65
C THR A 189 9.21 -3.12 13.73
N GLU A 190 9.85 -4.21 14.15
CA GLU A 190 9.38 -5.11 15.21
C GLU A 190 9.21 -4.41 16.58
N THR A 191 9.82 -3.25 16.80
CA THR A 191 9.72 -2.50 18.06
C THR A 191 8.56 -1.50 18.09
N HIS A 192 7.78 -1.38 17.01
CA HIS A 192 6.71 -0.41 16.94
C HIS A 192 5.55 -0.78 17.90
N GLU A 193 4.94 0.22 18.57
CA GLU A 193 3.88 0.00 19.57
C GLU A 193 2.63 -0.73 19.05
N LYS A 194 2.45 -0.78 17.72
CA LYS A 194 1.34 -1.48 17.06
C LYS A 194 1.60 -2.97 16.89
N VAL A 195 2.77 -3.50 17.23
CA VAL A 195 3.02 -4.95 17.26
C VAL A 195 2.26 -5.56 18.43
N THR A 196 0.96 -5.83 18.24
CA THR A 196 0.05 -6.36 19.26
C THR A 196 -0.87 -7.42 18.67
N GLU A 197 -1.38 -8.33 19.52
CA GLU A 197 -2.35 -9.35 19.10
C GLU A 197 -3.63 -8.72 18.52
N HIS A 198 -4.02 -7.55 19.03
CA HIS A 198 -5.16 -6.79 18.50
C HIS A 198 -4.91 -6.33 17.06
N SER A 199 -3.74 -5.72 16.80
CA SER A 199 -3.36 -5.29 15.44
C SER A 199 -3.27 -6.47 14.48
N GLN A 200 -2.68 -7.59 14.92
CA GLN A 200 -2.60 -8.81 14.12
C GLN A 200 -3.99 -9.32 13.73
N ALA A 201 -4.88 -9.52 14.72
CA ALA A 201 -6.23 -10.00 14.46
C ALA A 201 -7.00 -9.02 13.57
N ARG A 202 -6.84 -7.71 13.77
CA ARG A 202 -7.48 -6.68 12.95
C ARG A 202 -7.00 -6.74 11.50
N LEU A 203 -5.70 -6.79 11.24
CA LEU A 203 -5.15 -6.93 9.90
C LEU A 203 -5.63 -8.21 9.21
N LEU A 204 -5.54 -9.36 9.88
CA LEU A 204 -5.94 -10.63 9.29
C LEU A 204 -7.44 -10.72 9.06
N ASN A 205 -8.28 -10.16 9.94
CA ASN A 205 -9.73 -10.13 9.73
C ASN A 205 -10.12 -9.25 8.55
N ARG A 206 -9.44 -8.11 8.37
CA ARG A 206 -9.63 -7.20 7.23
C ARG A 206 -9.24 -7.88 5.92
N PHE A 207 -8.05 -8.50 5.88
CA PHE A 207 -7.56 -9.15 4.67
C PHE A 207 -8.25 -10.48 4.37
N GLY A 208 -8.60 -11.24 5.41
CA GLY A 208 -9.20 -12.57 5.31
C GLY A 208 -10.54 -12.60 4.58
N GLY A 209 -11.31 -11.51 4.63
CA GLY A 209 -12.55 -11.37 3.85
C GLY A 209 -12.35 -11.27 2.33
N TYR A 210 -11.11 -11.02 1.88
CA TYR A 210 -10.73 -10.92 0.47
C TYR A 210 -9.86 -12.08 0.00
N TRP A 211 -9.54 -13.03 0.89
CA TRP A 211 -8.81 -14.24 0.55
C TRP A 211 -9.72 -15.46 0.57
N ASN A 212 -9.41 -16.44 -0.28
CA ASN A 212 -9.80 -17.81 -0.05
C ASN A 212 -8.85 -18.45 0.97
N ILE A 213 -9.23 -18.37 2.25
CA ILE A 213 -8.44 -18.88 3.38
C ILE A 213 -8.27 -20.42 3.39
N SER A 214 -8.95 -21.16 2.51
CA SER A 214 -8.67 -22.59 2.33
C SER A 214 -7.31 -22.85 1.67
N LYS A 215 -6.79 -21.89 0.91
CA LYS A 215 -5.51 -21.98 0.19
C LYS A 215 -4.31 -21.92 1.14
N SER A 216 -3.21 -22.53 0.71
CA SER A 216 -1.98 -22.59 1.51
C SER A 216 -1.16 -21.31 1.46
N VAL A 217 -1.28 -20.50 0.39
CA VAL A 217 -0.59 -19.22 0.24
C VAL A 217 -1.60 -18.10 0.14
N LEU A 218 -1.51 -17.11 1.03
CA LEU A 218 -2.32 -15.89 1.05
C LEU A 218 -1.42 -14.72 0.69
N VAL A 219 -1.72 -13.99 -0.39
CA VAL A 219 -0.87 -12.92 -0.90
C VAL A 219 -1.54 -11.56 -0.83
N GLU A 220 -0.80 -10.61 -0.26
CA GLU A 220 -1.09 -9.19 -0.20
C GLU A 220 -0.10 -8.45 -1.12
N LYS A 221 -0.56 -7.38 -1.77
CA LYS A 221 0.31 -6.52 -2.57
C LYS A 221 -0.01 -5.07 -2.24
N SER A 222 0.96 -4.37 -1.69
CA SER A 222 0.95 -2.91 -1.55
C SER A 222 2.39 -2.45 -1.68
N PRO A 223 2.75 -1.63 -2.68
CA PRO A 223 4.12 -1.15 -2.85
C PRO A 223 4.75 -0.60 -1.54
N PRO A 224 4.07 0.26 -0.76
CA PRO A 224 4.64 0.84 0.47
C PRO A 224 4.89 -0.16 1.59
N ASN A 225 4.29 -1.37 1.53
CA ASN A 225 4.47 -2.37 2.57
C ASN A 225 5.90 -2.91 2.67
N ALA A 226 6.75 -2.62 1.68
CA ALA A 226 8.17 -2.94 1.72
C ALA A 226 8.89 -2.33 2.93
N ILE A 227 8.56 -1.10 3.33
CA ILE A 227 9.17 -0.42 4.49
C ILE A 227 8.44 -0.74 5.82
N LEU A 228 7.54 -1.71 5.82
CA LEU A 228 6.88 -2.23 7.01
C LEU A 228 7.17 -3.71 7.23
N SER A 229 8.17 -4.24 6.51
CA SER A 229 8.38 -5.69 6.42
C SER A 229 8.69 -6.32 7.77
N ARG A 230 9.57 -5.70 8.57
CA ARG A 230 9.88 -6.14 9.94
C ARG A 230 8.69 -6.00 10.89
N PHE A 231 7.93 -4.91 10.79
CA PHE A 231 6.67 -4.74 11.53
C PHE A 231 5.68 -5.86 11.21
N PHE A 232 5.53 -6.24 9.94
CA PHE A 232 4.67 -7.34 9.54
C PHE A 232 5.19 -8.69 10.02
N GLN A 233 6.47 -9.00 9.86
CA GLN A 233 7.04 -10.26 10.36
C GLN A 233 6.76 -10.42 11.86
N ALA A 234 7.03 -9.39 12.66
CA ALA A 234 6.74 -9.40 14.09
C ALA A 234 5.24 -9.54 14.37
N THR A 235 4.40 -8.73 13.72
CA THR A 235 2.94 -8.72 13.93
C THR A 235 2.30 -10.07 13.59
N TYR A 236 2.65 -10.68 12.46
CA TYR A 236 2.06 -11.97 12.03
C TYR A 236 2.65 -13.18 12.75
N ASN A 237 3.79 -13.03 13.43
CA ASN A 237 4.37 -14.08 14.28
C ASN A 237 3.85 -14.05 15.73
N LEU A 238 3.10 -13.03 16.15
CA LEU A 238 2.51 -12.99 17.50
C LEU A 238 1.63 -14.21 17.76
N GLY A 239 1.80 -14.83 18.94
CA GLY A 239 1.06 -16.02 19.35
C GLY A 239 1.62 -17.35 18.84
N ASN A 240 2.66 -17.34 18.00
CA ASN A 240 3.44 -18.55 17.70
C ASN A 240 4.28 -18.90 18.93
N LYS A 241 3.81 -19.83 19.77
CA LYS A 241 4.36 -20.16 21.10
C LYS A 241 5.73 -20.88 21.07
N GLY A 242 6.51 -20.67 20.03
CA GLY A 242 7.94 -20.96 19.97
C GLY A 242 8.76 -19.72 20.32
N ARG A 243 8.93 -19.46 21.62
CA ARG A 243 10.12 -18.80 22.16
C ARG A 243 10.45 -17.41 21.57
N TRP A 244 9.67 -16.37 21.87
CA TRP A 244 10.29 -15.06 22.13
C TRP A 244 11.05 -15.20 23.45
N THR A 245 12.23 -15.83 23.44
CA THR A 245 13.10 -15.73 24.61
C THR A 245 13.60 -14.31 24.67
N ASP A 246 13.62 -13.75 25.88
CA ASP A 246 14.20 -12.45 26.23
C ASP A 246 15.72 -12.34 25.95
N THR A 247 16.29 -13.21 25.10
CA THR A 247 17.61 -13.04 24.51
C THR A 247 17.51 -11.99 23.39
N PRO A 248 18.09 -10.79 23.57
CA PRO A 248 17.95 -9.67 22.63
C PRO A 248 18.67 -9.85 21.27
N ASP A 249 19.28 -11.01 21.01
CA ASP A 249 20.34 -11.10 20.01
C ASP A 249 19.90 -11.65 18.63
N ASP A 250 18.68 -12.17 18.44
CA ASP A 250 18.18 -12.60 17.12
C ASP A 250 16.70 -12.27 16.79
N GLY A 251 15.97 -11.66 17.73
CA GLY A 251 14.76 -10.86 17.45
C GLY A 251 13.49 -11.58 16.95
N PHE A 252 13.49 -12.87 16.64
CA PHE A 252 12.31 -13.52 16.04
C PHE A 252 11.84 -14.84 16.64
N GLY A 253 12.57 -15.39 17.62
CA GLY A 253 12.17 -16.62 18.29
C GLY A 253 12.23 -17.85 17.38
N GLY A 254 12.53 -19.01 17.94
CA GLY A 254 12.89 -20.22 17.17
C GLY A 254 11.78 -20.88 16.32
N GLY A 255 10.66 -20.18 16.04
CA GLY A 255 9.60 -20.65 15.16
C GLY A 255 9.75 -20.15 13.73
N THR A 256 9.32 -20.94 12.74
CA THR A 256 9.28 -20.51 11.35
C THR A 256 8.20 -19.44 11.14
N SER A 257 8.59 -18.26 10.66
CA SER A 257 7.67 -17.19 10.31
C SER A 257 6.73 -17.61 9.19
N VAL A 258 5.46 -17.22 9.32
CA VAL A 258 4.47 -17.36 8.25
C VAL A 258 4.61 -16.26 7.21
N ALA A 259 5.19 -15.11 7.58
CA ALA A 259 5.37 -13.95 6.73
C ALA A 259 6.57 -14.13 5.79
N ARG A 260 6.37 -13.81 4.52
CA ARG A 260 7.37 -13.91 3.45
C ARG A 260 7.28 -12.67 2.59
N PHE A 261 8.42 -12.18 2.13
CA PHE A 261 8.50 -10.89 1.48
C PHE A 261 9.07 -11.02 0.07
N ILE A 262 8.39 -10.43 -0.89
CA ILE A 262 8.88 -10.29 -2.26
C ILE A 262 9.12 -8.81 -2.49
N PHE A 263 10.39 -8.46 -2.63
CA PHE A 263 10.87 -7.12 -2.85
C PHE A 263 11.07 -6.88 -4.34
N VAL A 264 10.17 -6.08 -4.90
CA VAL A 264 10.17 -5.74 -6.32
C VAL A 264 11.00 -4.48 -6.53
N SER A 265 11.90 -4.52 -7.50
CA SER A 265 12.62 -3.36 -7.97
C SER A 265 12.46 -3.15 -9.48
N ARG A 266 12.80 -1.95 -9.92
CA ARG A 266 12.81 -1.51 -11.33
C ARG A 266 13.87 -0.44 -11.45
N HIS A 267 14.46 -0.28 -12.63
CA HIS A 267 15.40 0.80 -12.90
C HIS A 267 14.89 2.15 -12.35
N PRO A 268 15.65 2.86 -11.50
CA PRO A 268 15.17 4.01 -10.73
C PRO A 268 14.63 5.15 -11.61
N ILE A 269 15.32 5.48 -12.71
CA ILE A 269 14.85 6.52 -13.65
C ILE A 269 13.57 6.06 -14.37
N ALA A 270 13.48 4.79 -14.80
CA ALA A 270 12.29 4.24 -15.44
C ALA A 270 11.10 4.27 -14.48
N ASN A 271 11.34 3.91 -13.22
CA ASN A 271 10.34 3.95 -12.16
C ASN A 271 9.86 5.38 -11.90
N ALA A 272 10.76 6.35 -11.75
CA ALA A 272 10.43 7.76 -11.56
C ALA A 272 9.57 8.30 -12.71
N LEU A 273 9.97 8.08 -13.96
CA LEU A 273 9.20 8.52 -15.13
C LEU A 273 7.85 7.79 -15.24
N ALA A 274 7.79 6.52 -14.83
CA ALA A 274 6.53 5.77 -14.79
C ALA A 274 5.57 6.27 -13.72
N GLN A 275 6.07 6.80 -12.61
CA GLN A 275 5.28 7.48 -11.58
C GLN A 275 4.85 8.87 -12.04
N GLN A 276 5.74 9.66 -12.65
CA GLN A 276 5.42 11.00 -13.15
C GLN A 276 4.32 10.99 -14.25
N ALA A 277 4.09 9.84 -14.90
CA ALA A 277 2.97 9.65 -15.82
C ALA A 277 1.59 9.56 -15.12
N LEU A 278 1.54 9.51 -13.78
CA LEU A 278 0.31 9.59 -12.99
C LEU A 278 -0.05 11.06 -12.76
N GLU A 279 -1.33 11.39 -12.85
CA GLU A 279 -1.83 12.77 -12.74
C GLU A 279 -1.47 13.38 -11.37
N GLU A 280 -1.52 12.57 -10.31
CA GLU A 280 -1.23 12.93 -8.93
C GLU A 280 0.26 13.22 -8.68
N VAL A 281 1.15 12.71 -9.53
CA VAL A 281 2.61 12.73 -9.33
C VAL A 281 3.33 13.53 -10.41
N LYS A 282 2.65 13.97 -11.47
CA LYS A 282 3.30 14.64 -12.62
C LYS A 282 4.10 15.89 -12.27
N PHE A 283 3.76 16.54 -11.15
CA PHE A 283 4.42 17.74 -10.64
C PHE A 283 5.62 17.43 -9.71
N VAL A 284 5.83 16.17 -9.33
CA VAL A 284 6.99 15.77 -8.54
C VAL A 284 8.20 15.62 -9.47
N HIS A 285 9.29 16.29 -9.12
CA HIS A 285 10.54 16.21 -9.89
C HIS A 285 11.11 14.78 -9.90
N VAL A 286 11.65 14.37 -11.05
CA VAL A 286 12.30 13.06 -11.23
C VAL A 286 13.36 12.81 -10.16
N GLN A 287 14.15 13.82 -9.78
CA GLN A 287 15.15 13.69 -8.72
C GLN A 287 14.54 13.27 -7.38
N ALA A 288 13.40 13.84 -6.99
CA ALA A 288 12.72 13.48 -5.74
C ALA A 288 12.10 12.07 -5.81
N LEU A 289 11.62 11.65 -6.99
CA LEU A 289 11.13 10.28 -7.20
C LEU A 289 12.26 9.25 -7.14
N VAL A 290 13.44 9.58 -7.69
CA VAL A 290 14.65 8.75 -7.54
C VAL A 290 15.10 8.72 -6.08
N GLU A 291 15.08 9.85 -5.37
CA GLU A 291 15.40 9.90 -3.94
C GLU A 291 14.46 9.00 -3.13
N ASN A 292 13.16 9.04 -3.39
CA ASN A 292 12.18 8.15 -2.76
C ASN A 292 12.47 6.68 -3.09
N TRP A 293 12.83 6.38 -4.33
CA TRP A 293 13.24 5.02 -4.73
C TRP A 293 14.47 4.59 -3.93
N VAL A 294 15.48 5.43 -3.78
CA VAL A 294 16.72 5.08 -3.05
C VAL A 294 16.41 4.86 -1.56
N ALA A 295 15.71 5.79 -0.90
CA ALA A 295 15.35 5.68 0.51
C ALA A 295 14.53 4.40 0.80
N LEU A 296 13.56 4.10 -0.04
CA LEU A 296 12.78 2.87 0.02
C LEU A 296 13.68 1.62 -0.01
N HIS A 297 14.62 1.55 -0.96
CA HIS A 297 15.46 0.37 -1.12
C HIS A 297 16.53 0.26 -0.02
N GLU A 298 16.96 1.38 0.57
CA GLU A 298 17.81 1.38 1.76
C GLU A 298 17.09 0.74 2.96
N TYR A 299 15.81 1.10 3.21
CA TYR A 299 15.00 0.43 4.24
C TYR A 299 14.78 -1.05 3.93
N MET A 300 14.48 -1.41 2.67
CA MET A 300 14.34 -2.81 2.26
C MET A 300 15.64 -3.59 2.49
N ARG A 301 16.79 -2.99 2.21
CA ARG A 301 18.10 -3.62 2.43
C ARG A 301 18.39 -3.79 3.92
N GLN A 302 18.13 -2.76 4.73
CA GLN A 302 18.24 -2.82 6.19
C GLN A 302 17.34 -3.89 6.78
N ASP A 303 16.13 -4.05 6.24
CA ASP A 303 15.17 -5.03 6.73
C ASP A 303 15.55 -6.46 6.35
N ALA A 304 16.06 -6.67 5.14
CA ALA A 304 16.35 -8.00 4.59
C ALA A 304 17.21 -8.87 5.51
N ASP A 305 18.18 -8.29 6.23
CA ASP A 305 19.06 -9.01 7.17
C ASP A 305 18.32 -9.53 8.41
N ARG A 306 17.13 -9.00 8.69
CA ARG A 306 16.26 -9.37 9.82
C ARG A 306 15.03 -10.17 9.39
N LEU A 307 14.76 -10.27 8.10
CA LEU A 307 13.64 -11.07 7.58
C LEU A 307 14.05 -12.53 7.44
N GLN A 308 13.18 -13.44 7.88
CA GLN A 308 13.46 -14.88 7.74
C GLN A 308 13.31 -15.36 6.30
N PHE A 309 12.36 -14.78 5.56
CA PHE A 309 12.05 -15.16 4.19
C PHE A 309 11.85 -13.92 3.33
N VAL A 310 12.86 -13.59 2.53
CA VAL A 310 12.82 -12.46 1.60
C VAL A 310 13.41 -12.89 0.27
N GLU A 311 12.79 -12.43 -0.82
CA GLU A 311 13.31 -12.59 -2.17
C GLU A 311 13.27 -11.27 -2.93
N TRP A 312 14.33 -11.01 -3.69
CA TRP A 312 14.45 -9.82 -4.52
C TRP A 312 14.17 -10.18 -5.98
N VAL A 313 13.37 -9.35 -6.64
CA VAL A 313 13.01 -9.52 -8.04
C VAL A 313 13.06 -8.17 -8.75
N THR A 314 13.79 -8.09 -9.85
CA THR A 314 13.75 -6.93 -10.74
C THR A 314 12.63 -7.14 -11.77
N LEU A 315 11.89 -6.09 -12.11
CA LEU A 315 10.87 -6.17 -13.16
C LEU A 315 11.48 -6.61 -14.48
N GLU A 316 12.70 -6.14 -14.77
CA GLU A 316 13.44 -6.50 -15.97
C GLU A 316 13.76 -8.01 -16.00
N GLY A 317 14.36 -8.54 -14.93
CA GLY A 317 14.68 -9.97 -14.84
C GLY A 317 13.44 -10.86 -14.85
N PHE A 318 12.35 -10.43 -14.21
CA PHE A 318 11.07 -11.15 -14.21
C PHE A 318 10.44 -11.21 -15.59
N VAL A 319 10.54 -10.15 -16.39
CA VAL A 319 10.01 -10.14 -17.76
C VAL A 319 10.85 -11.05 -18.67
N ASP A 320 12.17 -11.03 -18.51
CA ASP A 320 13.08 -11.79 -19.36
C ASP A 320 13.05 -13.30 -19.04
N ASN A 321 12.82 -13.68 -17.77
CA ASN A 321 12.87 -15.06 -17.29
C ASN A 321 11.65 -15.44 -16.43
N GLN A 322 10.46 -15.12 -16.92
CA GLN A 322 9.21 -15.15 -16.15
C GLN A 322 8.92 -16.49 -15.46
N ALA A 323 9.11 -17.62 -16.14
CA ALA A 323 8.83 -18.94 -15.56
C ALA A 323 9.81 -19.27 -14.41
N THR A 324 11.10 -19.02 -14.63
CA THR A 324 12.16 -19.28 -13.65
C THR A 324 11.99 -18.41 -12.40
N GLU A 325 11.77 -17.11 -12.57
CA GLU A 325 11.52 -16.20 -11.44
C GLU A 325 10.22 -16.57 -10.70
N LEU A 326 9.16 -16.92 -11.42
CA LEU A 326 7.89 -17.31 -10.79
C LEU A 326 8.04 -18.60 -9.96
N ALA A 327 8.78 -19.60 -10.46
CA ALA A 327 9.09 -20.83 -9.72
C ALA A 327 9.88 -20.54 -8.44
N LYS A 328 10.86 -19.62 -8.50
CA LYS A 328 11.62 -19.15 -7.33
C LYS A 328 10.72 -18.50 -6.28
N LEU A 329 9.80 -17.62 -6.70
CA LEU A 329 8.83 -16.99 -5.79
C LEU A 329 7.85 -18.00 -5.18
N TRP A 330 7.40 -19.00 -5.93
CA TRP A 330 6.56 -20.07 -5.38
C TRP A 330 7.29 -20.96 -4.38
N LYS A 331 8.57 -21.25 -4.64
CA LYS A 331 9.44 -21.94 -3.67
C LYS A 331 9.58 -21.15 -2.38
N LEU A 332 9.81 -19.83 -2.44
CA LEU A 332 9.81 -18.96 -1.26
C LEU A 332 8.52 -19.14 -0.45
N ALA A 333 7.37 -19.18 -1.15
CA ALA A 333 6.05 -19.38 -0.55
C ALA A 333 5.81 -20.79 0.02
N GLY A 334 6.77 -21.72 -0.12
CA GLY A 334 6.65 -23.10 0.36
C GLY A 334 5.90 -24.04 -0.58
N LEU A 335 5.69 -23.63 -1.84
CA LEU A 335 5.08 -24.48 -2.86
C LEU A 335 6.13 -25.39 -3.51
N GLY A 336 5.71 -26.55 -4.02
CA GLY A 336 6.53 -27.41 -4.89
C GLY A 336 7.43 -28.46 -4.25
N GLY A 337 7.42 -28.63 -2.93
CA GLY A 337 8.03 -29.79 -2.25
C GLY A 337 9.45 -30.14 -2.73
N GLY A 338 10.44 -29.29 -2.41
CA GLY A 338 11.87 -29.58 -2.59
C GLY A 338 12.41 -29.56 -4.04
N ASP A 339 11.63 -29.96 -5.03
CA ASP A 339 12.04 -29.99 -6.44
C ASP A 339 11.58 -28.74 -7.21
N VAL A 340 12.56 -27.92 -7.61
CA VAL A 340 12.30 -26.68 -8.35
C VAL A 340 11.96 -26.93 -9.81
N THR A 341 12.45 -28.03 -10.40
CA THR A 341 12.29 -28.29 -11.83
C THR A 341 10.82 -28.48 -12.21
N GLY A 342 10.05 -29.19 -11.37
CA GLY A 342 8.61 -29.33 -11.55
C GLY A 342 7.82 -28.02 -11.41
N LEU A 343 8.29 -27.09 -10.58
CA LEU A 343 7.68 -25.76 -10.46
C LEU A 343 7.93 -24.91 -11.69
N GLU A 344 9.12 -24.97 -12.28
CA GLU A 344 9.46 -24.19 -13.47
C GLU A 344 8.63 -24.62 -14.68
N ASP A 345 8.48 -25.94 -14.89
CA ASP A 345 7.59 -26.46 -15.94
C ASP A 345 6.13 -26.04 -15.73
N THR A 346 5.67 -26.03 -14.48
CA THR A 346 4.33 -25.58 -14.12
C THR A 346 4.17 -24.08 -14.37
N ALA A 347 5.18 -23.27 -14.00
CA ALA A 347 5.21 -21.84 -14.22
C ALA A 347 5.17 -21.51 -15.71
N ALA A 348 6.01 -22.17 -16.52
CA ALA A 348 6.06 -21.99 -17.97
C ALA A 348 4.69 -22.26 -18.62
N LYS A 349 4.02 -23.35 -18.25
CA LYS A 349 2.68 -23.69 -18.75
C LYS A 349 1.64 -22.63 -18.38
N LEU A 350 1.64 -22.18 -17.12
CA LEU A 350 0.67 -21.19 -16.64
C LEU A 350 0.90 -19.80 -17.25
N VAL A 351 2.16 -19.40 -17.39
CA VAL A 351 2.55 -18.15 -18.06
C VAL A 351 2.14 -18.17 -19.54
N ALA A 352 2.39 -19.27 -20.25
CA ALA A 352 1.99 -19.43 -21.64
C ALA A 352 0.46 -19.37 -21.83
N ALA A 353 -0.30 -19.86 -20.85
CA ALA A 353 -1.76 -19.79 -20.84
C ALA A 353 -2.33 -18.44 -20.34
N SER A 354 -1.50 -17.58 -19.75
CA SER A 354 -1.94 -16.29 -19.22
C SER A 354 -2.27 -15.32 -20.35
N ALA A 355 -3.37 -14.58 -20.20
CA ALA A 355 -3.72 -13.50 -21.11
C ALA A 355 -2.75 -12.31 -21.03
N GLU A 356 -1.99 -12.19 -19.92
CA GLU A 356 -1.09 -11.06 -19.67
C GLU A 356 0.32 -11.38 -20.15
N GLN A 357 0.51 -11.28 -21.47
CA GLN A 357 1.84 -11.46 -22.07
C GLN A 357 2.74 -10.25 -21.77
N PRO A 358 4.03 -10.48 -21.46
CA PRO A 358 4.98 -9.39 -21.24
C PRO A 358 5.09 -8.51 -22.48
N LYS A 359 5.19 -7.19 -22.28
CA LYS A 359 5.66 -6.29 -23.35
C LYS A 359 7.16 -6.45 -23.48
N ALA A 360 7.65 -6.60 -24.71
CA ALA A 360 9.08 -6.54 -24.98
C ALA A 360 9.64 -5.19 -24.46
N ASP A 361 10.70 -5.26 -23.65
CA ASP A 361 11.36 -4.13 -23.01
C ASP A 361 10.38 -3.11 -22.38
N PHE A 362 9.91 -3.42 -21.17
CA PHE A 362 9.02 -2.55 -20.37
C PHE A 362 9.55 -1.13 -20.15
N ASN A 363 10.86 -0.95 -20.28
CA ASN A 363 11.55 0.30 -20.02
C ASN A 363 11.83 1.11 -21.28
N LYS A 364 11.76 0.52 -22.47
CA LYS A 364 12.11 1.14 -23.75
C LYS A 364 11.57 2.56 -23.89
N LYS A 365 10.25 2.73 -23.74
CA LYS A 365 9.60 4.04 -23.90
C LYS A 365 10.12 5.10 -22.92
N TYR A 366 10.49 4.69 -21.71
CA TYR A 366 11.00 5.58 -20.68
C TYR A 366 12.47 5.94 -20.95
N ARG A 367 13.26 4.95 -21.38
CA ARG A 367 14.66 5.16 -21.77
C ARG A 367 14.76 6.08 -22.98
N ASP A 368 13.99 5.82 -24.03
CA ASP A 368 13.98 6.64 -25.25
C ASP A 368 13.55 8.08 -24.96
N GLY A 369 12.49 8.26 -24.15
CA GLY A 369 12.03 9.59 -23.75
C GLY A 369 13.05 10.36 -22.91
N TRP A 370 13.69 9.68 -21.95
CA TRP A 370 14.72 10.25 -21.09
C TRP A 370 15.98 10.62 -21.87
N CYS A 371 16.53 9.68 -22.61
CA CYS A 371 17.80 9.87 -23.32
C CYS A 371 17.66 10.80 -24.53
N GLY A 372 16.52 10.78 -25.22
CA GLY A 372 16.20 11.79 -26.22
C GLY A 372 16.18 13.20 -25.63
N ALA A 373 15.63 13.37 -24.41
CA ALA A 373 15.65 14.64 -23.71
C ALA A 373 17.06 15.07 -23.28
N VAL A 374 17.85 14.17 -22.71
CA VAL A 374 19.25 14.42 -22.28
C VAL A 374 20.15 14.78 -23.46
N ALA A 375 19.95 14.13 -24.61
CA ALA A 375 20.70 14.40 -25.84
C ALA A 375 20.36 15.78 -26.43
N SER A 376 19.08 16.19 -26.37
CA SER A 376 18.58 17.38 -27.07
C SER A 376 18.51 18.66 -26.24
N ARG A 377 18.51 18.57 -24.90
CA ARG A 377 18.30 19.74 -24.01
C ARG A 377 19.34 19.80 -22.89
N GLU A 378 20.02 20.93 -22.78
CA GLU A 378 21.02 21.18 -21.74
C GLU A 378 20.45 21.03 -20.33
N SER A 379 19.24 21.57 -20.07
CA SER A 379 18.59 21.44 -18.76
C SER A 379 18.27 20.01 -18.35
N ALA A 380 17.94 19.14 -19.32
CA ALA A 380 17.71 17.72 -19.06
C ALA A 380 19.03 16.98 -18.77
N ARG A 381 20.11 17.34 -19.46
CA ARG A 381 21.46 16.83 -19.20
C ARG A 381 21.93 17.20 -17.79
N MET A 382 21.84 18.47 -17.41
CA MET A 382 22.18 18.91 -16.06
C MET A 382 21.37 18.18 -14.98
N ALA A 383 20.07 17.93 -15.24
CA ALA A 383 19.24 17.17 -14.31
C ALA A 383 19.67 15.69 -14.21
N ALA A 384 20.09 15.09 -15.33
CA ALA A 384 20.62 13.72 -15.34
C ALA A 384 21.97 13.64 -14.60
N ASP A 385 22.89 14.55 -14.88
CA ASP A 385 24.20 14.63 -14.21
C ASP A 385 24.02 14.78 -12.69
N ALA A 386 23.11 15.66 -12.26
CA ALA A 386 22.79 15.84 -10.84
C ALA A 386 22.17 14.60 -10.18
N ILE A 387 21.42 13.78 -10.92
CA ILE A 387 20.89 12.50 -10.43
C ILE A 387 22.03 11.48 -10.29
N VAL A 388 22.90 11.37 -11.30
CA VAL A 388 24.06 10.47 -11.29
C VAL A 388 25.00 10.83 -10.15
N GLU A 389 25.41 12.09 -10.05
CA GLU A 389 26.31 12.59 -9.00
C GLU A 389 25.74 12.33 -7.59
N ARG A 390 24.44 12.57 -7.39
CA ARG A 390 23.85 12.47 -6.05
C ARG A 390 23.57 11.04 -5.61
N PHE A 391 23.25 10.12 -6.53
CA PHE A 391 22.66 8.83 -6.16
C PHE A 391 23.42 7.59 -6.63
N SER A 392 24.42 7.70 -7.52
CA SER A 392 25.07 6.49 -8.08
C SER A 392 25.71 5.61 -7.02
N ASP A 393 26.43 6.20 -6.06
CA ASP A 393 27.06 5.45 -4.96
C ASP A 393 26.03 4.74 -4.08
N ARG A 394 24.91 5.43 -3.79
CA ARG A 394 23.81 4.85 -2.99
C ARG A 394 23.13 3.72 -3.74
N VAL A 395 22.88 3.86 -5.04
CA VAL A 395 22.30 2.80 -5.88
C VAL A 395 23.25 1.59 -5.97
N ALA A 396 24.55 1.83 -6.17
CA ALA A 396 25.56 0.79 -6.21
C ALA A 396 25.65 0.02 -4.88
N ALA A 397 25.57 0.73 -3.75
CA ALA A 397 25.59 0.12 -2.41
C ALA A 397 24.41 -0.84 -2.14
N LEU A 398 23.31 -0.72 -2.89
CA LEU A 398 22.17 -1.64 -2.79
C LEU A 398 22.45 -3.01 -3.43
N GLY A 399 23.50 -3.13 -4.26
CA GLY A 399 23.83 -4.38 -4.96
C GLY A 399 22.84 -4.76 -6.05
N LEU A 400 22.05 -3.79 -6.55
CA LEU A 400 21.10 -3.99 -7.64
C LEU A 400 21.76 -3.70 -9.00
N PRO A 401 21.31 -4.32 -10.10
CA PRO A 401 21.95 -4.21 -11.42
C PRO A 401 21.55 -2.93 -12.16
N TYR A 402 21.54 -1.79 -11.47
CA TYR A 402 21.11 -0.51 -12.04
C TYR A 402 22.25 0.48 -12.15
N ASP A 403 22.40 1.06 -13.34
CA ASP A 403 23.34 2.14 -13.64
C ASP A 403 22.55 3.42 -13.93
N LEU A 404 22.81 4.49 -13.18
CA LEU A 404 22.12 5.77 -13.37
C LEU A 404 22.58 6.50 -14.63
N ASP A 405 23.74 6.16 -15.21
CA ASP A 405 24.14 6.61 -16.55
C ASP A 405 23.39 5.83 -17.63
N TRP A 406 22.05 5.93 -17.58
CA TRP A 406 21.14 5.08 -18.34
C TRP A 406 21.18 5.33 -19.86
N CYS A 407 21.77 6.46 -20.25
CA CYS A 407 21.95 6.86 -21.64
C CYS A 407 23.28 6.42 -22.24
N LYS A 408 24.15 5.78 -21.45
CA LYS A 408 25.35 5.13 -21.96
C LYS A 408 24.98 4.08 -23.01
N GLY A 409 25.57 4.23 -24.20
CA GLY A 409 25.32 3.35 -25.35
C GLY A 409 23.91 3.48 -25.97
N TRP A 410 23.11 4.47 -25.56
CA TRP A 410 21.83 4.75 -26.20
C TRP A 410 22.05 5.48 -27.54
N SER A 411 21.35 5.02 -28.58
CA SER A 411 21.24 5.69 -29.87
C SER A 411 19.80 6.09 -30.12
N ALA A 412 19.58 7.24 -30.75
CA ALA A 412 18.25 7.66 -31.13
C ALA A 412 17.55 6.58 -31.99
N PRO A 413 16.26 6.30 -31.77
CA PRO A 413 15.49 5.45 -32.67
C PRO A 413 15.56 6.01 -34.10
N ALA A 414 15.78 5.13 -35.07
CA ALA A 414 15.85 5.49 -36.49
C ALA A 414 14.53 6.06 -37.02
#